data_AF-A0A2V7G4H1-F1
#
_entry.id   AF-A0A2V7G4H1-F1
#
_cell.length_a   1.000
_cell.length_b   1.000
_cell.length_c   1.000
_cell.angle_alpha   90.00
_cell.angle_beta   90.00
_cell.angle_gamma   90.00
#
_symmetry.space_group_name_H-M   'P 1'
#
loop_
_entity.id
_entity.type
_entity.pdbx_description
1 polymer ?
#
loop_
_entity_poly.entity_id
_entity_poly.type
_entity_poly.pdbx_seq_one_letter_code
_entity_poly.pdbx_strand_id
1 'polypeptide(L)'
;MSRRALGTTALAVAALAIVGYGGQSLTRVWHMKHDVESLEREIAELRAATIALKADVASLRSDPEAIEKIAREQLGFVKREERVLKLPPSPGGQ
;
A
#
# COMPACT_ATOMS: atom_id res chain seq x y z
N MET A 1 28.86 30.12 50.17
CA MET A 1 28.09 28.88 49.87
C MET A 1 29.08 27.72 49.79
N SER A 2 28.86 26.64 50.55
CA SER A 2 29.83 25.55 50.70
C SER A 2 29.94 24.74 49.40
N ARG A 3 31.17 24.50 48.93
CA ARG A 3 31.47 23.77 47.68
C ARG A 3 30.77 22.40 47.55
N ARG A 4 30.43 21.79 48.69
CA ARG A 4 29.69 20.52 48.77
C ARG A 4 28.22 20.64 48.34
N ALA A 5 27.55 21.74 48.69
CA ALA A 5 26.17 21.99 48.30
C ALA A 5 26.05 22.24 46.78
N LEU A 6 27.03 22.93 46.19
CA LEU A 6 27.11 23.11 44.73
C LEU A 6 27.28 21.78 43.99
N GLY A 7 28.13 20.88 44.51
CA GLY A 7 28.34 19.57 43.94
C GLY A 7 27.10 18.68 43.94
N THR A 8 26.33 18.66 45.03
CA THR A 8 25.10 17.86 45.11
C THR A 8 24.01 18.39 44.20
N THR A 9 23.85 19.71 44.07
CA THR A 9 22.91 20.29 43.09
C THR A 9 23.30 19.96 41.66
N ALA A 10 24.58 20.04 41.30
CA ALA A 10 25.02 19.71 39.93
C ALA A 10 24.75 18.24 39.59
N LEU A 11 24.97 17.34 40.55
CA LEU A 11 24.75 15.90 40.38
C LEU A 11 23.25 15.57 40.27
N ALA A 12 22.40 16.23 41.05
CA ALA A 12 20.95 16.10 40.96
C ALA A 12 20.41 16.58 39.61
N VAL A 13 20.91 17.71 39.09
CA VAL A 13 20.54 18.24 37.77
C VAL A 13 20.99 17.29 36.66
N ALA A 14 22.22 16.76 36.74
CA ALA A 14 22.71 15.78 35.77
C ALA A 14 21.87 14.49 35.77
N ALA A 15 21.49 13.98 36.95
CA ALA A 15 20.64 12.81 37.06
C ALA A 15 19.25 13.04 36.44
N LEU A 16 18.63 14.21 36.69
CA LEU A 16 17.35 14.57 36.08
C LEU A 16 17.45 14.71 34.56
N ALA A 17 18.53 15.27 34.04
CA ALA A 17 18.77 15.36 32.61
C ALA A 17 18.89 13.98 31.95
N ILE A 18 19.62 13.05 32.58
CA ILE A 18 19.76 11.67 32.09
C ILE A 18 18.43 10.92 32.11
N VAL A 19 17.64 11.05 33.18
CA VAL A 19 16.34 10.38 33.29
C VAL A 19 15.35 10.93 32.27
N GLY A 20 15.28 12.26 32.13
CA GLY A 20 14.40 12.91 31.16
C GLY A 20 14.76 12.57 29.72
N TYR A 21 16.05 12.65 29.38
CA TYR A 21 16.52 12.35 28.02
C TYR A 21 16.51 10.84 27.71
N GLY A 22 16.85 10.01 28.68
CA GLY A 22 16.90 8.54 28.55
C GLY A 22 15.51 7.93 28.35
N GLY A 23 14.51 8.40 29.10
CA GLY A 23 13.13 7.92 28.95
C GLY A 23 12.55 8.18 27.55
N GLN A 24 12.76 9.38 27.02
CA GLN A 24 12.30 9.77 25.68
C GLN A 24 13.01 8.99 24.56
N SER A 25 14.29 8.64 24.77
CA SER A 25 15.06 7.83 23.82
C SER A 25 14.53 6.40 23.71
N LEU A 26 14.20 5.77 24.85
CA LEU A 26 13.68 4.40 24.87
C LEU A 26 12.30 4.28 24.22
N THR A 27 11.39 5.23 24.49
CA THR A 27 10.07 5.23 23.85
C THR A 27 10.17 5.42 22.34
N ARG A 28 11.10 6.26 21.87
CA ARG A 28 11.33 6.47 20.44
C ARG A 28 11.83 5.21 19.75
N VAL A 29 12.79 4.51 20.35
CA VAL A 29 13.31 3.24 19.79
C VAL A 29 12.21 2.18 19.74
N TRP A 30 11.34 2.13 20.76
CA TRP A 30 10.21 1.20 20.77
C TRP A 30 9.22 1.49 19.64
N HIS A 31 8.84 2.75 19.43
CA HIS A 31 7.98 3.13 18.29
C HIS A 31 8.64 2.80 16.95
N MET A 32 9.92 3.15 16.77
CA MET A 32 10.64 2.86 15.52
C MET A 32 10.70 1.35 15.23
N LYS A 33 10.85 0.50 16.26
CA LYS A 33 10.80 -0.96 16.07
C LYS A 33 9.42 -1.42 15.59
N HIS A 34 8.36 -0.90 16.20
CA HIS A 34 7.00 -1.22 15.80
C HIS A 34 6.69 -0.73 14.38
N ASP A 35 7.16 0.46 14.02
CA ASP A 35 7.02 1.02 12.67
C ASP A 35 7.74 0.14 11.63
N VAL A 36 8.96 -0.30 11.94
CA VAL A 36 9.71 -1.24 11.06
C VAL A 36 8.93 -2.53 10.88
N GLU A 37 8.42 -3.14 11.95
CA GLU A 37 7.64 -4.38 11.87
C GLU A 37 6.34 -4.19 11.05
N SER A 38 5.69 -3.05 11.18
CA SER A 38 4.51 -2.70 10.38
C SER A 38 4.86 -2.54 8.90
N LEU A 39 5.93 -1.81 8.58
CA LEU A 39 6.38 -1.60 7.20
C LEU A 39 6.82 -2.91 6.54
N GLU A 40 7.48 -3.80 7.29
CA GLU A 40 7.85 -5.12 6.79
C GLU A 40 6.62 -5.97 6.41
N ARG A 41 5.56 -5.93 7.22
CA ARG A 41 4.29 -6.59 6.90
C ARG A 41 3.65 -6.00 5.64
N GLU A 42 3.56 -4.68 5.55
CA GLU A 42 2.99 -3.99 4.39
C GLU A 42 3.76 -4.32 3.10
N ILE A 43 5.11 -4.35 3.16
CA ILE A 43 5.95 -4.77 2.04
C ILE A 43 5.65 -6.21 1.62
N ALA A 44 5.45 -7.13 2.57
CA ALA A 44 5.12 -8.52 2.26
C ALA A 44 3.77 -8.64 1.55
N GLU A 45 2.75 -7.92 2.03
CA GLU A 45 1.42 -7.88 1.41
C GLU A 45 1.45 -7.29 -0.01
N LEU A 46 2.13 -6.16 -0.19
CA LEU A 46 2.32 -5.52 -1.49
C LEU A 46 3.03 -6.43 -2.49
N ARG A 47 4.03 -7.19 -2.04
CA ARG A 47 4.74 -8.16 -2.88
C ARG A 47 3.82 -9.30 -3.31
N ALA A 48 3.02 -9.84 -2.40
CA ALA A 48 2.04 -10.87 -2.71
C ALA A 48 1.00 -10.37 -3.73
N ALA A 49 0.45 -9.17 -3.52
CA ALA A 49 -0.50 -8.54 -4.45
C ALA A 49 0.13 -8.32 -5.84
N THR A 50 1.39 -7.88 -5.88
CA THR A 50 2.12 -7.69 -7.14
C THR A 50 2.30 -9.01 -7.90
N ILE A 51 2.61 -10.11 -7.21
CA ILE A 51 2.76 -11.42 -7.83
C ILE A 51 1.42 -11.89 -8.42
N ALA A 52 0.33 -11.77 -7.66
CA ALA A 52 -1.01 -12.13 -8.12
C ALA A 52 -1.41 -11.31 -9.37
N LEU A 53 -1.27 -9.99 -9.31
CA LEU A 53 -1.63 -9.12 -10.42
C LEU A 53 -0.79 -9.40 -11.69
N LYS A 54 0.49 -9.74 -11.52
CA LYS A 54 1.33 -10.16 -12.66
C LYS A 54 0.86 -11.47 -13.28
N ALA A 55 0.41 -12.43 -12.46
CA ALA A 55 -0.16 -13.68 -12.96
C ALA A 55 -1.46 -13.41 -13.74
N ASP A 56 -2.33 -12.53 -13.23
CA ASP A 56 -3.57 -12.13 -13.92
C ASP A 56 -3.27 -11.46 -15.25
N VAL A 57 -2.34 -10.50 -15.28
CA VAL A 57 -1.91 -9.85 -16.52
C VAL A 57 -1.32 -10.85 -17.51
N ALA A 58 -0.53 -11.81 -17.04
CA ALA A 58 0.02 -12.85 -17.90
C ALA A 58 -1.07 -13.75 -18.49
N SER A 59 -2.06 -14.16 -17.67
CA SER A 59 -3.21 -14.94 -18.12
C SER A 59 -4.02 -14.18 -19.18
N LEU A 60 -4.36 -12.92 -18.91
CA LEU A 60 -5.08 -12.07 -19.86
C LEU A 60 -4.31 -11.90 -21.17
N ARG A 61 -2.99 -11.68 -21.12
CA ARG A 61 -2.16 -11.58 -22.33
C ARG A 61 -2.05 -12.88 -23.10
N SER A 62 -2.06 -14.02 -22.41
CA SER A 62 -1.95 -15.34 -23.03
C SER A 62 -3.24 -15.80 -23.71
N ASP A 63 -4.38 -15.20 -23.37
CA ASP A 63 -5.68 -15.48 -23.96
C ASP A 63 -6.29 -14.23 -24.63
N PRO A 64 -5.86 -13.93 -25.88
CA PRO A 64 -6.43 -12.84 -26.67
C PRO A 64 -7.94 -13.01 -26.91
N GLU A 65 -8.46 -14.24 -26.93
CA GLU A 65 -9.88 -14.51 -27.13
C GLU A 65 -10.70 -14.12 -25.91
N ALA A 66 -10.20 -14.36 -24.69
CA ALA A 66 -10.83 -13.88 -23.47
C ALA A 66 -10.88 -12.35 -23.40
N ILE A 67 -9.80 -11.66 -23.79
CA ILE A 67 -9.78 -10.19 -23.89
C ILE A 67 -10.81 -9.71 -24.93
N GLU A 68 -10.84 -10.35 -26.10
CA GLU A 68 -11.77 -10.00 -27.17
C GLU A 68 -13.23 -10.22 -26.75
N LYS A 69 -13.53 -11.29 -26.02
CA LYS A 69 -14.85 -11.57 -25.46
C LYS A 69 -15.29 -10.48 -24.48
N ILE A 70 -14.44 -10.09 -23.53
CA ILE A 70 -14.74 -8.99 -22.58
C ILE A 70 -14.97 -7.68 -23.33
N ALA A 71 -14.12 -7.37 -24.32
CA ALA A 71 -14.24 -6.17 -25.12
C ALA A 71 -15.57 -6.12 -25.91
N ARG A 72 -16.01 -7.23 -26.50
CA ARG A 72 -17.28 -7.32 -27.24
C ARG A 72 -18.49 -7.30 -26.32
N GLU A 73 -18.48 -8.09 -25.24
CA GLU A 73 -19.65 -8.29 -24.38
C GLU A 73 -19.88 -7.16 -23.39
N GLN A 74 -18.83 -6.69 -22.71
CA GLN A 74 -18.98 -5.68 -21.64
C GLN A 74 -18.82 -4.25 -22.17
N LEU A 75 -17.95 -4.06 -23.16
CA LEU A 75 -17.58 -2.73 -23.64
C LEU A 75 -18.17 -2.40 -25.02
N GLY A 76 -18.81 -3.38 -25.70
CA GLY A 76 -19.40 -3.18 -27.02
C GLY A 76 -18.38 -2.82 -28.10
N PHE A 77 -17.09 -3.11 -27.88
CA PHE A 77 -16.04 -2.84 -28.85
C PHE A 77 -16.18 -3.78 -30.05
N VAL A 78 -15.93 -3.22 -31.24
CA VAL A 78 -15.93 -3.92 -32.53
C VAL A 78 -14.61 -3.63 -33.24
N LYS A 79 -14.05 -4.63 -33.94
CA LYS A 79 -12.78 -4.45 -34.68
C LYS A 79 -12.98 -3.45 -35.82
N ARG A 80 -11.90 -2.77 -36.24
CA ARG A 80 -11.95 -1.80 -37.37
C ARG A 80 -12.47 -2.43 -38.67
N GLU A 81 -12.25 -3.72 -38.85
CA GLU A 81 -12.66 -4.48 -40.03
C GLU A 81 -14.09 -5.06 -39.93
N GLU A 82 -14.79 -4.91 -38.80
CA GLU A 82 -16.16 -5.42 -38.58
C GLU A 82 -17.25 -4.38 -38.92
N ARG A 83 -18.40 -4.85 -39.43
CA ARG A 83 -19.56 -4.00 -39.75
C ARG A 83 -20.69 -4.22 -38.74
N VAL A 84 -21.13 -3.15 -38.09
CA VAL A 84 -22.27 -3.18 -37.16
C VAL A 84 -23.59 -3.11 -37.93
N LEU A 85 -24.32 -4.23 -38.00
CA LEU A 85 -25.67 -4.27 -38.56
C LEU A 85 -26.67 -3.83 -37.48
N LYS A 86 -27.23 -2.62 -37.63
CA LYS A 86 -28.41 -2.20 -36.87
C LYS A 86 -29.65 -2.68 -37.60
N LEU A 87 -30.30 -3.71 -37.07
CA LEU A 87 -31.57 -4.17 -37.60
C LEU A 87 -32.64 -3.09 -37.30
N PRO A 88 -33.39 -2.62 -38.31
CA PRO A 88 -34.54 -1.76 -38.04
C PRO A 88 -35.56 -2.55 -37.21
N PRO A 89 -36.37 -1.87 -36.37
CA PRO A 89 -37.46 -2.53 -35.66
C PRO A 89 -38.33 -3.27 -36.66
N SER A 90 -38.57 -4.55 -36.40
CA SER A 90 -39.37 -5.41 -37.26
C SER A 90 -40.77 -4.79 -37.42
N PRO A 91 -41.24 -4.52 -38.65
CA PRO A 91 -42.60 -4.10 -38.89
C PRO A 91 -43.53 -5.31 -38.71
N GLY A 92 -43.81 -5.67 -37.46
CA GLY A 92 -44.62 -6.85 -37.15
C GLY A 92 -44.89 -7.16 -35.67
N GLY A 93 -44.44 -6.32 -34.73
CA GLY A 93 -44.84 -6.41 -33.32
C GLY A 93 -45.95 -5.41 -33.00
N GLN A 94 -47.20 -5.76 -33.32
CA GLN A 94 -48.38 -5.22 -32.63
C GLN A 94 -48.73 -6.15 -31.48
#